data_AF-A0A2V1BWX1-F1
#
_entry.id   AF-A0A2V1BWX1-F1
#
_cell.length_a   1.000
_cell.length_b   1.000
_cell.length_c   1.000
_cell.angle_alpha   90.00
_cell.angle_beta   90.00
_cell.angle_gamma   90.00
#
_symmetry.space_group_name_H-M   'P 1'
#
loop_
_entity.id
_entity.type
_entity.pdbx_description
1 polymer ?
#
loop_
_entity_poly.entity_id
_entity_poly.type
_entity_poly.pdbx_seq_one_letter_code
_entity_poly.pdbx_strand_id
1 'polypeptide(L)'
;MHLNSYLTAALTAALSLSTTVLAGGKHHPKNFYARNLKTISSIYNLTVFPNNVPIITNGPSAVPKGLFSANASGRVSPLGNFTGFEDSIEYFFALALTPNAPSFSVFTSAKVVSFSSGCENVAASVAYLETRVLNPNSTDNGKYLSTLKQVAFWRFDDDGAVLAYDAWIPNLNVWNFLARGEADITNPFVQQAFIQRICPTIQSLCTGANQQYADVPTCISSMTAKPFGNYDEVWGDNVACRTIHLILAGVRPDAHCPHVGPDGGMKCVNEPYNHGYFDDEELFGQPTGKTFVCPDKEEEHDPYRLELV
;
A
#
# COMPACT_ATOMS: atom_id res chain seq x y z
N MET A 1 -86.06 23.53 -36.82
CA MET A 1 -86.75 22.71 -37.84
C MET A 1 -85.91 22.73 -39.11
N HIS A 2 -85.14 21.66 -39.36
CA HIS A 2 -84.83 21.09 -40.67
C HIS A 2 -83.80 19.97 -40.45
N LEU A 3 -84.29 18.73 -40.54
CA LEU A 3 -83.48 17.54 -40.77
C LEU A 3 -82.96 17.58 -42.22
N ASN A 4 -81.73 17.13 -42.45
CA ASN A 4 -81.49 16.16 -43.51
C ASN A 4 -80.18 15.38 -43.34
N SER A 5 -80.33 14.08 -43.55
CA SER A 5 -79.41 12.96 -43.45
C SER A 5 -78.34 12.93 -44.56
N TYR A 6 -77.18 12.32 -44.32
CA TYR A 6 -76.73 11.05 -44.92
C TYR A 6 -75.18 10.85 -44.94
N LEU A 7 -74.81 9.59 -44.68
CA LEU A 7 -73.64 8.82 -45.16
C LEU A 7 -72.24 8.98 -44.53
N THR A 8 -71.94 7.99 -43.67
CA THR A 8 -70.78 7.07 -43.70
C THR A 8 -69.41 7.56 -44.22
N ALA A 9 -68.43 7.57 -43.32
CA ALA A 9 -67.12 6.95 -43.56
C ALA A 9 -66.45 6.66 -42.21
N ALA A 10 -66.30 5.38 -41.87
CA ALA A 10 -65.44 4.94 -40.79
C ALA A 10 -63.99 5.14 -41.23
N LEU A 11 -63.25 5.99 -40.52
CA LEU A 11 -61.80 6.03 -40.60
C LEU A 11 -61.23 5.65 -39.22
N THR A 12 -60.73 4.43 -39.13
CA THR A 12 -59.91 3.93 -38.03
C THR A 12 -58.61 4.73 -37.98
N ALA A 13 -58.55 5.73 -37.09
CA ALA A 13 -57.29 6.34 -36.70
C ALA A 13 -56.60 5.40 -35.69
N ALA A 14 -55.60 4.65 -36.15
CA ALA A 14 -54.68 3.95 -35.28
C ALA A 14 -53.93 4.99 -34.42
N LEU A 15 -54.24 5.05 -33.13
CA LEU A 15 -53.37 5.71 -32.17
C LEU A 15 -52.07 4.92 -32.09
N SER A 16 -51.02 5.44 -32.73
CA SER A 16 -49.66 5.09 -32.38
C SER A 16 -49.40 5.61 -30.97
N LEU A 17 -49.59 4.73 -29.97
CA LEU A 17 -48.94 4.91 -28.68
C LEU A 17 -47.44 4.88 -28.94
N SER A 18 -46.84 6.07 -29.06
CA SER A 18 -45.40 6.22 -28.91
C SER A 18 -45.08 5.84 -27.47
N THR A 19 -44.80 4.57 -27.23
CA THR A 19 -44.04 4.15 -26.07
C THR A 19 -42.70 4.86 -26.18
N THR A 20 -42.57 5.99 -25.48
CA THR A 20 -41.26 6.47 -25.04
C THR A 20 -40.68 5.36 -24.19
N VAL A 21 -39.93 4.46 -24.85
CA VAL A 21 -38.91 3.68 -24.19
C VAL A 21 -38.02 4.73 -23.56
N LEU A 22 -38.15 4.92 -22.24
CA LEU A 22 -37.08 5.47 -21.45
C LEU A 22 -35.89 4.60 -21.80
N ALA A 23 -35.02 5.11 -22.66
CA ALA A 23 -33.74 4.51 -22.90
C ALA A 23 -33.12 4.38 -21.52
N GLY A 24 -33.11 3.16 -20.98
CA GLY A 24 -32.31 2.82 -19.82
C GLY A 24 -30.96 3.43 -20.09
N GLY A 25 -30.54 4.33 -19.19
CA GLY A 25 -29.32 5.10 -19.37
C GLY A 25 -28.25 4.13 -19.84
N LYS A 26 -27.71 4.37 -21.04
CA LYS A 26 -26.56 3.61 -21.50
C LYS A 26 -25.51 3.83 -20.42
N HIS A 27 -25.31 2.84 -19.55
CA HIS A 27 -24.12 2.77 -18.72
C HIS A 27 -22.98 2.80 -19.73
N HIS A 28 -22.39 3.98 -19.95
CA HIS A 28 -21.06 4.02 -20.50
C HIS A 28 -20.25 3.11 -19.59
N PRO A 29 -19.64 2.02 -20.08
CA PRO A 29 -18.77 1.23 -19.24
C PRO A 29 -17.77 2.21 -18.66
N LYS A 30 -17.83 2.45 -17.34
CA LYS A 30 -16.80 3.23 -16.65
C LYS A 30 -15.51 2.59 -17.13
N ASN A 31 -14.60 3.38 -17.73
CA ASN A 31 -13.33 2.85 -18.20
C ASN A 31 -12.49 2.52 -16.96
N PHE A 32 -12.81 1.40 -16.32
CA PHE A 32 -12.25 0.99 -15.04
C PHE A 32 -10.76 0.74 -15.19
N TYR A 33 -10.31 0.26 -16.34
CA TYR A 33 -8.90 0.14 -16.66
C TYR A 33 -8.18 1.48 -16.52
N ALA A 34 -8.66 2.53 -17.21
CA ALA A 34 -8.04 3.86 -17.14
C ALA A 34 -8.19 4.49 -15.74
N ARG A 35 -9.32 4.28 -15.07
CA ARG A 35 -9.55 4.74 -13.68
C ARG A 35 -8.53 4.11 -12.73
N ASN A 36 -8.45 2.78 -12.70
CA ASN A 36 -7.59 2.03 -11.80
C ASN A 36 -6.11 2.35 -12.05
N LEU A 37 -5.70 2.45 -13.32
CA LEU A 37 -4.34 2.89 -13.68
C LEU A 37 -4.04 4.31 -13.17
N LYS A 38 -5.00 5.23 -13.31
CA LYS A 38 -4.86 6.60 -12.81
C LYS A 38 -4.75 6.62 -11.29
N THR A 39 -5.59 5.87 -10.56
CA THR A 39 -5.53 5.77 -9.10
C THR A 39 -4.16 5.28 -8.65
N ILE A 40 -3.71 4.12 -9.17
CA ILE A 40 -2.41 3.53 -8.81
C ILE A 40 -1.24 4.45 -9.19
N SER A 41 -1.26 5.04 -10.38
CA SER A 41 -0.21 5.98 -10.80
C SER A 41 -0.15 7.23 -9.92
N SER A 42 -1.31 7.71 -9.44
CA SER A 42 -1.38 8.86 -8.53
C SER A 42 -0.80 8.51 -7.16
N ILE A 43 -1.08 7.31 -6.64
CA ILE A 43 -0.47 6.79 -5.40
C ILE A 43 1.05 6.76 -5.55
N TYR A 44 1.58 6.10 -6.57
CA TYR A 44 3.03 6.05 -6.78
C TYR A 44 3.66 7.43 -7.03
N ASN A 45 2.96 8.35 -7.69
CA ASN A 45 3.49 9.71 -7.89
C ASN A 45 3.62 10.49 -6.57
N LEU A 46 2.78 10.19 -5.57
CA LEU A 46 2.89 10.79 -4.24
C LEU A 46 4.07 10.25 -3.44
N THR A 47 4.68 9.11 -3.81
CA THR A 47 5.89 8.61 -3.15
C THR A 47 7.16 9.32 -3.63
N VAL A 48 7.09 10.06 -4.74
CA VAL A 48 8.22 10.81 -5.33
C VAL A 48 8.47 12.08 -4.52
N PHE A 49 9.72 12.37 -4.18
CA PHE A 49 10.05 13.60 -3.47
C PHE A 49 9.87 14.83 -4.39
N PRO A 50 9.28 15.95 -3.90
CA PRO A 50 8.81 16.21 -2.53
C PRO A 50 7.31 15.92 -2.30
N ASN A 51 6.63 15.20 -3.20
CA ASN A 51 5.17 14.97 -3.12
C ASN A 51 4.74 14.20 -1.87
N ASN A 52 5.64 13.40 -1.26
CA ASN A 52 5.39 12.68 -0.02
C ASN A 52 5.44 13.56 1.24
N VAL A 53 6.17 14.69 1.19
CA VAL A 53 6.45 15.54 2.37
C VAL A 53 5.17 16.08 3.04
N PRO A 54 4.16 16.58 2.30
CA PRO A 54 2.92 17.03 2.92
C PRO A 54 2.19 15.93 3.69
N ILE A 55 2.27 14.68 3.24
CA ILE A 55 1.63 13.52 3.87
C ILE A 55 2.41 13.11 5.13
N ILE A 56 3.74 13.11 5.08
CA ILE A 56 4.58 12.88 6.25
C ILE A 56 4.30 13.92 7.34
N THR A 57 4.07 15.18 6.95
CA THR A 57 3.91 16.30 7.88
C THR A 57 2.50 16.43 8.45
N ASN A 58 1.47 16.22 7.62
CA ASN A 58 0.07 16.47 7.98
C ASN A 58 -0.78 15.19 8.04
N GLY A 59 -0.15 14.03 7.87
CA GLY A 59 -0.77 12.72 7.92
C GLY A 59 -1.92 12.55 6.92
N PRO A 60 -3.01 11.86 7.32
CA PRO A 60 -4.11 11.48 6.43
C PRO A 60 -4.80 12.65 5.72
N SER A 61 -4.79 13.84 6.34
CA SER A 61 -5.45 15.03 5.79
C SER A 61 -4.83 15.55 4.49
N ALA A 62 -3.55 15.22 4.23
CA ALA A 62 -2.83 15.64 3.03
C ALA A 62 -2.92 14.63 1.86
N VAL A 63 -3.54 13.47 2.06
CA VAL A 63 -3.75 12.49 0.99
C VAL A 63 -4.92 12.96 0.12
N PRO A 64 -4.74 13.08 -1.21
CA PRO A 64 -5.84 13.39 -2.11
C PRO A 64 -7.02 12.41 -1.96
N LYS A 65 -8.24 12.95 -1.88
CA LYS A 65 -9.46 12.14 -1.74
C LYS A 65 -9.63 11.17 -2.90
N GLY A 66 -10.17 9.99 -2.61
CA GLY A 66 -10.50 8.97 -3.60
C GLY A 66 -9.33 8.08 -4.05
N LEU A 67 -8.15 8.20 -3.43
CA LEU A 67 -7.04 7.28 -3.69
C LEU A 67 -7.16 5.98 -2.89
N PHE A 68 -7.48 6.09 -1.60
CA PHE A 68 -7.74 4.96 -0.71
C PHE A 68 -9.10 5.13 -0.05
N SER A 69 -9.74 3.99 0.19
CA SER A 69 -10.96 3.90 0.98
C SER A 69 -10.65 4.19 2.45
N ALA A 70 -11.64 4.65 3.21
CA ALA A 70 -11.49 4.83 4.67
C ALA A 70 -11.20 3.50 5.40
N ASN A 71 -11.62 2.39 4.79
CA ASN A 71 -11.40 1.03 5.28
C ASN A 71 -10.26 0.31 4.53
N ALA A 72 -9.35 1.06 3.91
CA ALA A 72 -8.25 0.45 3.18
C ALA A 72 -7.39 -0.41 4.11
N SER A 73 -7.09 -1.64 3.71
CA SER A 73 -6.15 -2.52 4.41
C SER A 73 -5.21 -3.16 3.41
N GLY A 74 -4.03 -3.58 3.86
CA GLY A 74 -3.08 -4.18 2.95
C GLY A 74 -2.02 -5.04 3.59
N ARG A 75 -1.45 -5.91 2.78
CA ARG A 75 -0.25 -6.66 3.09
C ARG A 75 0.89 -6.12 2.24
N VAL A 76 2.06 -5.98 2.85
CA VAL A 76 3.30 -5.72 2.11
C VAL A 76 4.30 -6.78 2.51
N SER A 77 4.65 -7.66 1.59
CA SER A 77 5.78 -8.56 1.78
C SER A 77 7.07 -7.81 1.44
N PRO A 78 8.04 -7.68 2.36
CA PRO A 78 8.22 -8.44 3.62
C PRO A 78 7.95 -7.66 4.92
N LEU A 79 7.16 -6.60 4.92
CA LEU A 79 6.90 -5.74 6.09
C LEU A 79 5.77 -6.25 7.01
N GLY A 80 4.72 -6.85 6.44
CA GLY A 80 3.54 -7.32 7.17
C GLY A 80 2.26 -6.56 6.82
N ASN A 81 1.32 -6.57 7.77
CA ASN A 81 -0.06 -6.11 7.59
C ASN A 81 -0.29 -4.68 8.08
N PHE A 82 -1.12 -3.96 7.32
CA PHE A 82 -1.56 -2.59 7.54
C PHE A 82 -3.09 -2.57 7.60
N THR A 83 -3.66 -2.11 8.71
CA THR A 83 -5.11 -2.20 8.94
C THR A 83 -5.70 -0.80 9.03
N GLY A 84 -6.56 -0.46 8.09
CA GLY A 84 -7.17 0.86 8.02
C GLY A 84 -6.35 1.88 7.23
N PHE A 85 -7.01 3.01 6.95
CA PHE A 85 -6.50 4.03 6.06
C PHE A 85 -5.17 4.63 6.52
N GLU A 86 -5.01 4.92 7.82
CA GLU A 86 -3.78 5.56 8.34
C GLU A 86 -2.56 4.66 8.16
N ASP A 87 -2.63 3.39 8.58
CA ASP A 87 -1.57 2.42 8.40
C ASP A 87 -1.19 2.27 6.92
N SER A 88 -2.20 2.22 6.05
CA SER A 88 -2.01 2.05 4.60
C SER A 88 -1.22 3.21 3.99
N ILE A 89 -1.56 4.45 4.33
CA ILE A 89 -0.88 5.62 3.77
C ILE A 89 0.53 5.82 4.35
N GLU A 90 0.76 5.40 5.60
CA GLU A 90 2.09 5.44 6.22
C GLU A 90 3.06 4.55 5.47
N TYR A 91 2.62 3.35 5.08
CA TYR A 91 3.43 2.48 4.23
C TYR A 91 3.85 3.18 2.94
N PHE A 92 2.89 3.70 2.16
CA PHE A 92 3.21 4.26 0.84
C PHE A 92 4.01 5.57 0.93
N PHE A 93 3.74 6.42 1.91
CA PHE A 93 4.23 7.80 1.91
C PHE A 93 5.20 8.13 3.05
N ALA A 94 5.06 7.52 4.22
CA ALA A 94 5.98 7.74 5.34
C ALA A 94 7.28 6.93 5.21
N LEU A 95 7.23 5.75 4.59
CA LEU A 95 8.43 4.98 4.25
C LEU A 95 9.10 5.44 2.94
N ALA A 96 8.44 6.32 2.18
CA ALA A 96 9.05 6.97 1.03
C ALA A 96 10.22 7.86 1.48
N LEU A 97 11.28 7.85 0.67
CA LEU A 97 12.56 8.47 1.02
C LEU A 97 12.46 10.00 1.13
N THR A 98 13.12 10.56 2.14
CA THR A 98 13.38 11.99 2.32
C THR A 98 14.88 12.23 2.38
N PRO A 99 15.39 13.37 1.87
CA PRO A 99 16.83 13.60 1.71
C PRO A 99 17.49 13.91 3.04
N ASN A 100 17.76 12.86 3.82
CA ASN A 100 18.42 12.93 5.12
C ASN A 100 19.71 12.10 5.12
N ALA A 101 20.64 12.47 6.00
CA ALA A 101 21.85 11.69 6.23
C ALA A 101 21.51 10.24 6.62
N PRO A 102 22.36 9.25 6.24
CA PRO A 102 23.64 9.42 5.58
C PRO A 102 23.57 9.49 4.05
N SER A 103 22.55 8.92 3.41
CA SER A 103 22.51 8.76 1.95
C SER A 103 21.92 9.95 1.19
N PHE A 104 21.10 10.78 1.85
CA PHE A 104 20.31 11.84 1.21
C PHE A 104 19.52 11.34 0.00
N SER A 105 19.12 10.07 0.01
CA SER A 105 18.43 9.46 -1.12
C SER A 105 16.96 9.84 -1.16
N VAL A 106 16.41 9.91 -2.37
CA VAL A 106 15.00 10.17 -2.63
C VAL A 106 14.52 9.35 -3.82
N PHE A 107 13.21 9.09 -3.88
CA PHE A 107 12.59 8.68 -5.14
C PHE A 107 12.45 9.91 -6.05
N THR A 108 13.08 9.87 -7.22
CA THR A 108 13.03 10.95 -8.23
C THR A 108 11.98 10.71 -9.31
N SER A 109 11.56 9.46 -9.49
CA SER A 109 10.42 9.12 -10.33
C SER A 109 9.79 7.81 -9.87
N ALA A 110 8.50 7.67 -10.13
CA ALA A 110 7.78 6.42 -9.96
C ALA A 110 6.94 6.17 -11.21
N LYS A 111 7.05 4.97 -11.78
CA LYS A 111 6.37 4.60 -13.03
C LYS A 111 5.72 3.24 -12.91
N VAL A 112 4.44 3.15 -13.22
CA VAL A 112 3.76 1.88 -13.45
C VAL A 112 4.20 1.37 -14.83
N VAL A 113 5.03 0.32 -14.85
CA VAL A 113 5.65 -0.23 -16.06
C VAL A 113 4.94 -1.47 -16.60
N SER A 114 4.11 -2.10 -15.77
CA SER A 114 3.19 -3.17 -16.16
C SER A 114 1.89 -2.97 -15.41
N PHE A 115 0.76 -3.13 -16.09
CA PHE A 115 -0.56 -2.93 -15.51
C PHE A 115 -1.60 -3.79 -16.21
N SER A 116 -2.43 -4.46 -15.41
CA SER A 116 -3.63 -5.17 -15.86
C SER A 116 -4.79 -4.85 -14.93
N SER A 117 -6.00 -4.79 -15.48
CA SER A 117 -7.23 -4.71 -14.70
C SER A 117 -8.25 -5.59 -15.40
N GLY A 118 -8.52 -6.76 -14.84
CA GLY A 118 -9.38 -7.78 -15.44
C GLY A 118 -10.87 -7.47 -15.27
N CYS A 119 -11.22 -6.72 -14.23
CA CYS A 119 -12.57 -6.31 -13.89
C CYS A 119 -12.53 -4.96 -13.17
N GLU A 120 -13.71 -4.42 -12.88
CA GLU A 120 -13.84 -3.08 -12.30
C GLU A 120 -13.05 -2.93 -11.00
N ASN A 121 -13.14 -3.90 -10.11
CA ASN A 121 -12.63 -3.80 -8.76
C ASN A 121 -11.27 -4.49 -8.54
N VAL A 122 -10.63 -5.08 -9.56
CA VAL A 122 -9.33 -5.75 -9.39
C VAL A 122 -8.33 -5.30 -10.45
N ALA A 123 -7.10 -5.04 -9.99
CA ALA A 123 -5.96 -4.78 -10.86
C ALA A 123 -4.66 -5.39 -10.31
N ALA A 124 -3.67 -5.53 -11.19
CA ALA A 124 -2.30 -5.84 -10.82
C ALA A 124 -1.35 -4.83 -11.48
N SER A 125 -0.24 -4.54 -10.81
CA SER A 125 0.75 -3.60 -11.32
C SER A 125 2.18 -4.01 -10.98
N VAL A 126 3.12 -3.58 -11.82
CA VAL A 126 4.53 -3.46 -11.46
C VAL A 126 4.91 -1.99 -11.54
N ALA A 127 5.50 -1.47 -10.46
CA ALA A 127 6.01 -0.11 -10.40
C ALA A 127 7.52 -0.08 -10.17
N TYR A 128 8.19 0.85 -10.85
CA TYR A 128 9.61 1.16 -10.70
C TYR A 128 9.75 2.53 -10.05
N LEU A 129 10.42 2.58 -8.90
CA LEU A 129 10.73 3.81 -8.17
C LEU A 129 12.23 4.06 -8.24
N GLU A 130 12.61 5.03 -9.06
CA GLU A 130 14.01 5.37 -9.29
C GLU A 130 14.57 6.15 -8.10
N THR A 131 15.70 5.69 -7.56
CA THR A 131 16.32 6.25 -6.37
C THR A 131 17.61 6.98 -6.73
N ARG A 132 17.72 8.25 -6.31
CA ARG A 132 18.92 9.07 -6.53
C ARG A 132 19.29 9.84 -5.27
N VAL A 133 20.54 10.31 -5.21
CA VAL A 133 21.00 11.24 -4.15
C VAL A 133 20.46 12.64 -4.43
N LEU A 134 19.88 13.28 -3.43
CA LEU A 134 19.50 14.69 -3.42
C LEU A 134 20.24 15.41 -2.29
N ASN A 135 21.45 15.87 -2.59
CA ASN A 135 22.27 16.64 -1.68
C ASN A 135 23.02 17.71 -2.48
N PRO A 136 22.46 18.93 -2.63
CA PRO A 136 23.06 20.00 -3.44
C PRO A 136 24.50 20.37 -3.06
N ASN A 137 24.94 20.04 -1.85
CA ASN A 137 26.28 20.34 -1.33
C ASN A 137 27.30 19.20 -1.58
N SER A 138 26.90 18.11 -2.24
CA SER A 138 27.74 16.94 -2.51
C SER A 138 28.03 16.80 -4.01
N THR A 139 29.21 16.29 -4.34
CA THR A 139 29.55 15.88 -5.71
C THR A 139 28.71 14.71 -6.21
N ASP A 140 28.12 13.94 -5.30
CA ASP A 140 27.20 12.84 -5.61
C ASP A 140 25.77 13.31 -5.89
N ASN A 141 25.46 14.63 -5.86
CA ASN A 141 24.12 15.12 -6.14
C ASN A 141 23.58 14.63 -7.50
N GLY A 142 22.38 14.06 -7.52
CA GLY A 142 21.75 13.49 -8.72
C GLY A 142 22.24 12.09 -9.11
N LYS A 143 23.24 11.54 -8.41
CA LYS A 143 23.76 10.19 -8.64
C LYS A 143 22.65 9.16 -8.53
N TYR A 144 22.53 8.32 -9.55
CA TYR A 144 21.67 7.15 -9.53
C TYR A 144 22.22 6.11 -8.54
N LEU A 145 21.34 5.61 -7.67
CA LEU A 145 21.68 4.57 -6.70
C LEU A 145 21.11 3.22 -7.11
N SER A 146 19.80 3.16 -7.33
CA SER A 146 19.07 1.94 -7.66
C SER A 146 17.65 2.25 -8.15
N THR A 147 16.90 1.22 -8.50
CA THR A 147 15.46 1.30 -8.79
C THR A 147 14.75 0.25 -7.95
N LEU A 148 13.84 0.68 -7.08
CA LEU A 148 12.98 -0.22 -6.33
C LEU A 148 11.91 -0.77 -7.27
N LYS A 149 11.68 -2.08 -7.22
CA LYS A 149 10.54 -2.74 -7.87
C LYS A 149 9.48 -3.05 -6.82
N GLN A 150 8.23 -2.74 -7.11
CA GLN A 150 7.08 -3.25 -6.36
C GLN A 150 6.12 -3.95 -7.32
N VAL A 151 5.70 -5.15 -6.95
CA VAL A 151 4.61 -5.89 -7.59
C VAL A 151 3.41 -5.77 -6.66
N ALA A 152 2.23 -5.46 -7.16
CA ALA A 152 1.06 -5.31 -6.28
C ALA A 152 -0.22 -5.77 -6.96
N PHE A 153 -1.07 -6.40 -6.17
CA PHE A 153 -2.47 -6.67 -6.46
C PHE A 153 -3.32 -5.65 -5.71
N TRP A 154 -4.39 -5.19 -6.36
CA TRP A 154 -5.22 -4.10 -5.88
C TRP A 154 -6.68 -4.50 -5.97
N ARG A 155 -7.44 -4.17 -4.92
CA ARG A 155 -8.90 -4.19 -4.92
C ARG A 155 -9.42 -2.77 -4.72
N PHE A 156 -10.41 -2.38 -5.51
CA PHE A 156 -11.06 -1.07 -5.41
C PHE A 156 -12.48 -1.20 -4.87
N ASP A 157 -12.94 -0.16 -4.18
CA ASP A 157 -14.37 0.02 -3.90
C ASP A 157 -15.13 0.55 -5.14
N ASP A 158 -16.44 0.73 -5.01
CA ASP A 158 -17.33 1.15 -6.10
C ASP A 158 -17.04 2.57 -6.63
N ASP A 159 -16.35 3.38 -5.81
CA ASP A 159 -15.88 4.73 -6.16
C ASP A 159 -14.51 4.71 -6.86
N GLY A 160 -13.83 3.57 -6.86
CA GLY A 160 -12.52 3.39 -7.48
C GLY A 160 -11.34 3.78 -6.60
N ALA A 161 -11.57 3.91 -5.28
CA ALA A 161 -10.52 4.07 -4.29
C ALA A 161 -9.99 2.70 -3.86
N VAL A 162 -8.71 2.60 -3.51
CA VAL A 162 -8.09 1.34 -3.08
C VAL A 162 -8.69 0.91 -1.74
N LEU A 163 -9.35 -0.25 -1.73
CA LEU A 163 -9.92 -0.89 -0.55
C LEU A 163 -8.99 -1.97 0.00
N ALA A 164 -8.30 -2.71 -0.87
CA ALA A 164 -7.30 -3.68 -0.45
C ALA A 164 -6.08 -3.67 -1.36
N TYR A 165 -4.92 -4.02 -0.81
CA TYR A 165 -3.72 -4.26 -1.60
C TYR A 165 -2.88 -5.40 -1.02
N ASP A 166 -2.26 -6.18 -1.88
CA ASP A 166 -1.18 -7.10 -1.51
C ASP A 166 0.03 -6.77 -2.38
N ALA A 167 1.04 -6.19 -1.75
CA ALA A 167 2.24 -5.69 -2.40
C ALA A 167 3.46 -6.53 -2.02
N TRP A 168 4.36 -6.71 -2.96
CA TRP A 168 5.62 -7.41 -2.76
C TRP A 168 6.77 -6.58 -3.30
N ILE A 169 7.78 -6.40 -2.45
CA ILE A 169 9.05 -5.79 -2.80
C ILE A 169 10.14 -6.87 -2.76
N PRO A 170 10.59 -7.38 -3.93
CA PRO A 170 11.65 -8.37 -3.97
C PRO A 170 13.01 -7.75 -3.62
N ASN A 171 13.82 -8.49 -2.84
CA ASN A 171 15.20 -8.13 -2.47
C ASN A 171 15.30 -6.73 -1.84
N LEU A 172 14.39 -6.42 -0.92
CA LEU A 172 14.34 -5.15 -0.22
C LEU A 172 15.62 -4.92 0.60
N ASN A 173 16.26 -5.99 1.10
CA ASN A 173 17.53 -5.89 1.81
C ASN A 173 18.65 -5.27 0.95
N VAL A 174 18.82 -5.77 -0.27
CA VAL A 174 19.85 -5.26 -1.19
C VAL A 174 19.53 -3.83 -1.63
N TRP A 175 18.25 -3.52 -1.87
CA TRP A 175 17.88 -2.15 -2.19
C TRP A 175 18.17 -1.19 -1.04
N ASN A 176 17.89 -1.55 0.22
CA ASN A 176 18.19 -0.69 1.37
C ASN A 176 19.70 -0.41 1.49
N PHE A 177 20.56 -1.40 1.27
CA PHE A 177 22.02 -1.19 1.21
C PHE A 177 22.41 -0.12 0.18
N LEU A 178 21.89 -0.23 -1.05
CA LEU A 178 22.20 0.69 -2.15
C LEU A 178 21.59 2.08 -1.95
N ALA A 179 20.35 2.14 -1.47
CA ALA A 179 19.56 3.37 -1.36
C ALA A 179 19.89 4.15 -0.08
N ARG A 180 20.08 3.48 1.05
CA ARG A 180 20.30 4.12 2.36
C ARG A 180 21.78 4.20 2.74
N GLY A 181 22.67 3.65 1.91
CA GLY A 181 24.11 3.63 2.17
C GLY A 181 24.43 2.86 3.45
N GLU A 182 23.60 1.86 3.77
CA GLU A 182 23.82 1.03 4.94
C GLU A 182 25.09 0.21 4.76
N ALA A 183 25.88 0.07 5.83
CA ALA A 183 27.03 -0.80 5.81
C ALA A 183 26.58 -2.26 5.80
N ASP A 184 27.49 -3.19 5.49
CA ASP A 184 27.21 -4.62 5.45
C ASP A 184 26.64 -5.12 6.80
N ILE A 185 25.32 -5.29 6.86
CA ILE A 185 24.60 -5.70 8.07
C ILE A 185 24.81 -7.17 8.42
N THR A 186 25.58 -7.93 7.63
CA THR A 186 26.04 -9.27 8.02
C THR A 186 27.24 -9.21 8.96
N ASN A 187 27.93 -8.06 9.04
CA ASN A 187 29.08 -7.85 9.90
C ASN A 187 28.63 -7.53 11.35
N PRO A 188 28.99 -8.36 12.35
CA PRO A 188 28.59 -8.15 13.75
C PRO A 188 29.02 -6.80 14.34
N PHE A 189 30.16 -6.23 13.90
CA PHE A 189 30.59 -4.90 14.34
C PHE A 189 29.68 -3.80 13.80
N VAL A 190 29.22 -3.93 12.56
CA VAL A 190 28.25 -3.01 11.94
C VAL A 190 26.91 -3.13 12.67
N GLN A 191 26.45 -4.35 12.94
CA GLN A 191 25.22 -4.59 13.70
C GLN A 191 25.26 -3.93 15.09
N GLN A 192 26.35 -4.11 15.82
CA GLN A 192 26.54 -3.50 17.13
C GLN A 192 26.58 -1.96 17.05
N ALA A 193 27.32 -1.39 16.11
CA ALA A 193 27.33 0.06 15.90
C ALA A 193 25.94 0.61 15.54
N PHE A 194 25.16 -0.16 14.78
CA PHE A 194 23.79 0.20 14.43
C PHE A 194 22.88 0.20 15.66
N ILE A 195 22.94 -0.85 16.50
CA ILE A 195 22.20 -0.93 17.77
C ILE A 195 22.52 0.27 18.68
N GLN A 196 23.81 0.58 18.83
CA GLN A 196 24.29 1.73 19.61
C GLN A 196 23.74 3.07 19.09
N ARG A 197 23.44 3.18 17.78
CA ARG A 197 22.87 4.39 17.17
C ARG A 197 21.35 4.47 17.35
N ILE A 198 20.63 3.36 17.19
CA ILE A 198 19.15 3.39 17.24
C ILE A 198 18.61 3.52 18.66
N CYS A 199 19.27 2.96 19.67
CA CYS A 199 18.76 2.98 21.04
C CYS A 199 18.62 4.40 21.65
N PRO A 200 19.60 5.32 21.48
CA PRO A 200 19.41 6.71 21.86
C PRO A 200 18.23 7.39 21.13
N THR A 201 18.02 7.03 19.86
CA THR A 201 16.93 7.58 19.04
C THR A 201 15.57 7.05 19.51
N ILE A 202 15.47 5.76 19.84
CA ILE A 202 14.28 5.19 20.47
C ILE A 202 13.97 5.94 21.77
N GLN A 203 14.97 6.14 22.63
CA GLN A 203 14.77 6.77 23.92
C GLN A 203 14.35 8.25 23.81
N SER A 204 14.82 8.98 22.80
CA SER A 204 14.46 10.38 22.59
C SER A 204 13.08 10.55 21.97
N LEU A 205 12.65 9.60 21.14
CA LEU A 205 11.39 9.67 20.41
C LEU A 205 10.23 9.06 21.20
N CYS A 206 10.46 7.88 21.78
CA CYS A 206 9.45 7.11 22.51
C CYS A 206 9.55 7.44 24.00
N THR A 207 8.78 8.45 24.42
CA THR A 207 8.78 9.01 25.78
C THR A 207 7.38 8.99 26.41
N GLY A 208 7.29 9.24 27.73
CA GLY A 208 6.01 9.27 28.44
C GLY A 208 5.28 7.92 28.35
N ALA A 209 4.00 7.95 27.94
CA ALA A 209 3.20 6.73 27.75
C ALA A 209 3.76 5.79 26.65
N ASN A 210 4.59 6.33 25.75
CA ASN A 210 5.20 5.56 24.67
C ASN A 210 6.60 5.03 25.03
N GLN A 211 7.10 5.24 26.25
CA GLN A 211 8.42 4.77 26.66
C GLN A 211 8.53 3.25 26.60
N GLN A 212 9.52 2.73 25.85
CA GLN A 212 9.72 1.29 25.63
C GLN A 212 10.82 0.68 26.50
N TYR A 213 11.80 1.48 26.90
CA TYR A 213 12.96 1.05 27.68
C TYR A 213 13.17 2.00 28.85
N ALA A 214 13.65 1.45 29.97
CA ALA A 214 14.01 2.24 31.15
C ALA A 214 15.14 3.22 30.84
N ASP A 215 16.15 2.76 30.09
CA ASP A 215 17.30 3.53 29.65
C ASP A 215 17.96 2.94 28.38
N VAL A 216 18.92 3.70 27.84
CA VAL A 216 19.68 3.32 26.64
C VAL A 216 20.47 2.00 26.82
N PRO A 217 21.18 1.75 27.95
CA PRO A 217 21.83 0.45 28.18
C PRO A 217 20.87 -0.75 28.14
N THR A 218 19.67 -0.61 28.72
CA THR A 218 18.64 -1.64 28.69
C THR A 218 18.17 -1.91 27.26
N CYS A 219 17.98 -0.86 26.46
CA CYS A 219 17.69 -1.00 25.03
C CYS A 219 18.80 -1.76 24.31
N ILE A 220 20.06 -1.38 24.49
CA ILE A 220 21.21 -2.03 23.82
C ILE A 220 21.28 -3.51 24.19
N SER A 221 21.13 -3.83 25.48
CA SER A 221 21.12 -5.22 25.96
C SER A 221 19.97 -6.03 25.35
N SER A 222 18.77 -5.45 25.27
CA SER A 222 17.60 -6.11 24.68
C SER A 222 17.78 -6.35 23.18
N MET A 223 18.26 -5.36 22.42
CA MET A 223 18.49 -5.48 20.99
C MET A 223 19.63 -6.45 20.65
N THR A 224 20.69 -6.48 21.47
CA THR A 224 21.83 -7.41 21.28
C THR A 224 21.42 -8.88 21.48
N ALA A 225 20.39 -9.13 22.29
CA ALA A 225 19.84 -10.47 22.49
C ALA A 225 18.92 -10.94 21.36
N LYS A 226 18.59 -10.07 20.39
CA LYS A 226 17.73 -10.39 19.25
C LYS A 226 18.55 -10.63 17.98
N PRO A 227 18.06 -11.46 17.04
CA PRO A 227 18.63 -11.49 15.70
C PRO A 227 18.64 -10.09 15.09
N PHE A 228 19.70 -9.74 14.36
CA PHE A 228 19.69 -8.47 13.64
C PHE A 228 18.63 -8.47 12.53
N GLY A 229 18.46 -9.62 11.85
CA GLY A 229 17.56 -9.77 10.72
C GLY A 229 18.10 -9.09 9.46
N ASN A 230 17.23 -8.96 8.47
CA ASN A 230 17.49 -8.23 7.24
C ASN A 230 16.15 -7.65 6.71
N TYR A 231 16.19 -6.80 5.69
CA TYR A 231 14.95 -6.19 5.18
C TYR A 231 14.09 -7.09 4.30
N ASP A 232 14.46 -8.35 4.10
CA ASP A 232 13.61 -9.36 3.46
C ASP A 232 12.72 -10.10 4.49
N GLU A 233 12.86 -9.80 5.79
CA GLU A 233 12.12 -10.41 6.91
C GLU A 233 11.73 -9.35 7.98
N VAL A 234 11.21 -8.19 7.53
CA VAL A 234 10.90 -7.03 8.41
C VAL A 234 9.58 -7.11 9.16
N TRP A 235 9.01 -8.30 9.28
CA TRP A 235 7.95 -8.64 10.22
C TRP A 235 8.46 -9.40 11.46
N GLY A 236 9.66 -9.99 11.42
CA GLY A 236 10.17 -10.86 12.47
C GLY A 236 10.58 -10.14 13.76
N ASP A 237 10.80 -10.91 14.84
CA ASP A 237 11.36 -10.39 16.10
C ASP A 237 12.86 -10.09 15.97
N ASN A 238 13.19 -9.03 15.22
CA ASN A 238 14.56 -8.66 14.89
C ASN A 238 14.78 -7.13 14.93
N VAL A 239 16.04 -6.72 14.79
CA VAL A 239 16.45 -5.30 14.82
C VAL A 239 16.04 -4.56 13.54
N ALA A 240 16.04 -5.23 12.39
CA ALA A 240 15.63 -4.65 11.11
C ALA A 240 14.15 -4.18 11.14
N CYS A 241 13.23 -5.00 11.64
CA CYS A 241 11.82 -4.64 11.82
C CYS A 241 11.67 -3.40 12.70
N ARG A 242 12.37 -3.37 13.84
CA ARG A 242 12.33 -2.25 14.78
C ARG A 242 12.91 -0.97 14.19
N THR A 243 13.83 -1.07 13.24
CA THR A 243 14.35 0.09 12.51
C THR A 243 13.29 0.73 11.63
N ILE A 244 12.46 -0.08 10.95
CA ILE A 244 11.31 0.42 10.19
C ILE A 244 10.32 1.13 11.12
N HIS A 245 9.99 0.52 12.26
CA HIS A 245 9.08 1.13 13.22
C HIS A 245 9.66 2.37 13.92
N LEU A 246 10.97 2.47 14.07
CA LEU A 246 11.62 3.68 14.56
C LEU A 246 11.47 4.85 13.57
N ILE A 247 11.55 4.59 12.26
CA ILE A 247 11.29 5.59 11.22
C ILE A 247 9.84 6.06 11.31
N LEU A 248 8.90 5.12 11.39
CA LEU A 248 7.47 5.41 11.44
C LEU A 248 7.04 6.09 12.75
N ALA A 249 7.69 5.78 13.88
CA ALA A 249 7.48 6.47 15.14
C ALA A 249 7.82 7.98 15.04
N GLY A 250 8.62 8.40 14.05
CA GLY A 250 8.87 9.81 13.77
C GLY A 250 7.65 10.55 13.23
N VAL A 251 6.66 9.81 12.74
CA VAL A 251 5.40 10.31 12.16
C VAL A 251 4.24 10.11 13.14
N ARG A 252 4.05 8.88 13.66
CA ARG A 252 2.98 8.52 14.60
C ARG A 252 3.54 7.72 15.78
N PRO A 253 4.12 8.40 16.80
CA PRO A 253 4.80 7.73 17.92
C PRO A 253 3.90 6.77 18.71
N ASP A 254 2.64 7.13 18.93
CA ASP A 254 1.66 6.32 19.69
C ASP A 254 1.36 4.98 19.01
N ALA A 255 1.30 4.96 17.68
CA ALA A 255 1.12 3.71 16.94
C ALA A 255 2.39 2.87 16.90
N HIS A 256 3.57 3.49 16.66
CA HIS A 256 4.76 2.72 16.30
C HIS A 256 5.80 2.51 17.41
N CYS A 257 5.80 3.32 18.47
CA CYS A 257 6.70 3.11 19.59
C CYS A 257 6.51 1.73 20.25
N PRO A 258 5.30 1.20 20.46
CA PRO A 258 5.13 -0.17 20.98
C PRO A 258 5.91 -1.22 20.19
N HIS A 259 6.08 -1.02 18.89
CA HIS A 259 6.72 -2.00 18.01
C HIS A 259 8.25 -2.00 18.08
N VAL A 260 8.87 -0.91 18.58
CA VAL A 260 10.32 -0.87 18.80
C VAL A 260 10.74 -1.47 20.14
N GLY A 261 9.77 -1.82 20.99
CA GLY A 261 10.01 -2.34 22.33
C GLY A 261 10.48 -3.81 22.40
N PRO A 262 10.74 -4.30 23.62
CA PRO A 262 11.24 -5.67 23.85
C PRO A 262 10.33 -6.77 23.29
N ASP A 263 9.01 -6.61 23.40
CA ASP A 263 8.00 -7.56 22.93
C ASP A 263 7.60 -7.35 21.46
N GLY A 264 8.05 -6.25 20.85
CA GLY A 264 7.76 -5.91 19.46
C GLY A 264 6.33 -5.45 19.21
N GLY A 265 5.51 -5.24 20.24
CA GLY A 265 4.15 -4.71 20.15
C GLY A 265 3.28 -5.42 19.10
N MET A 266 3.40 -6.75 18.99
CA MET A 266 2.73 -7.61 17.99
C MET A 266 3.07 -7.34 16.51
N LYS A 267 3.96 -6.39 16.19
CA LYS A 267 4.39 -6.12 14.81
C LYS A 267 5.79 -6.66 14.51
N CYS A 268 6.74 -6.48 15.43
CA CYS A 268 8.08 -7.08 15.33
C CYS A 268 8.14 -8.38 16.14
N VAL A 269 7.40 -9.37 15.67
CA VAL A 269 7.24 -10.67 16.32
C VAL A 269 7.43 -11.79 15.30
N ASN A 270 7.90 -12.96 15.72
CA ASN A 270 8.01 -14.09 14.82
C ASN A 270 6.61 -14.63 14.50
N GLU A 271 6.10 -14.26 13.34
CA GLU A 271 4.86 -14.77 12.77
C GLU A 271 5.03 -16.18 12.16
N PRO A 272 4.13 -17.14 12.48
CA PRO A 272 4.08 -18.41 11.79
C PRO A 272 3.76 -18.21 10.30
N TYR A 273 4.53 -18.83 9.42
CA TYR A 273 4.37 -18.70 7.96
C TYR A 273 2.93 -18.95 7.47
N ASN A 274 2.27 -19.98 7.99
CA ASN A 274 0.90 -20.33 7.58
C ASN A 274 -0.18 -19.38 8.13
N HIS A 275 0.19 -18.42 8.99
CA HIS A 275 -0.74 -17.43 9.52
C HIS A 275 -0.56 -16.11 8.76
N GLY A 276 0.57 -15.42 8.90
CA GLY A 276 0.73 -14.05 8.39
C GLY A 276 0.69 -13.86 6.87
N TYR A 277 0.86 -14.94 6.09
CA TYR A 277 0.79 -14.87 4.62
C TYR A 277 -0.58 -15.26 4.05
N PHE A 278 -1.45 -15.87 4.85
CA PHE A 278 -2.71 -16.46 4.37
C PHE A 278 -3.93 -16.03 5.21
N ASP A 279 -3.77 -15.00 6.04
CA ASP A 279 -4.77 -14.39 6.92
C ASP A 279 -5.68 -13.37 6.20
N ASP A 280 -5.97 -13.62 4.92
CA ASP A 280 -6.81 -12.73 4.10
C ASP A 280 -8.19 -12.47 4.71
N GLU A 281 -8.77 -13.45 5.42
CA GLU A 281 -10.05 -13.29 6.11
C GLU A 281 -9.97 -12.26 7.24
N GLU A 282 -8.90 -12.29 8.02
CA GLU A 282 -8.65 -11.35 9.11
C GLU A 282 -8.30 -9.95 8.56
N LEU A 283 -7.44 -9.89 7.55
CA LEU A 283 -6.91 -8.64 7.02
C LEU A 283 -7.88 -7.91 6.08
N PHE A 284 -8.51 -8.64 5.16
CA PHE A 284 -9.33 -8.09 4.09
C PHE A 284 -10.84 -8.30 4.29
N GLY A 285 -11.24 -9.13 5.25
CA GLY A 285 -12.65 -9.50 5.45
C GLY A 285 -13.23 -10.30 4.28
N GLN A 286 -12.39 -11.03 3.53
CA GLN A 286 -12.77 -11.87 2.39
C GLN A 286 -12.13 -13.26 2.54
N PRO A 287 -12.79 -14.34 2.06
CA PRO A 287 -12.21 -15.68 2.13
C PRO A 287 -10.80 -15.76 1.51
N THR A 288 -9.93 -16.58 2.11
CA THR A 288 -8.54 -16.72 1.64
C THR A 288 -8.45 -17.02 0.15
N GLY A 289 -7.61 -16.23 -0.55
CA GLY A 289 -7.42 -16.33 -1.99
C GLY A 289 -8.57 -15.75 -2.84
N LYS A 290 -9.54 -15.02 -2.27
CA LYS A 290 -10.65 -14.41 -3.02
C LYS A 290 -10.56 -12.88 -3.16
N THR A 291 -9.77 -12.19 -2.34
CA THR A 291 -9.69 -10.72 -2.32
C THR A 291 -9.33 -10.11 -3.67
N PHE A 292 -8.37 -10.70 -4.39
CA PHE A 292 -7.85 -10.17 -5.66
C PHE A 292 -8.28 -11.01 -6.87
N VAL A 293 -9.44 -11.65 -6.77
CA VAL A 293 -10.05 -12.43 -7.86
C VAL A 293 -11.22 -11.64 -8.42
N CYS A 294 -11.27 -11.51 -9.74
CA CYS A 294 -12.46 -10.96 -10.39
C CYS A 294 -13.64 -11.88 -10.15
N PRO A 295 -14.85 -11.35 -9.87
CA PRO A 295 -16.03 -12.20 -9.83
C PRO A 295 -16.13 -12.95 -11.17
N ASP A 296 -16.22 -14.28 -11.09
CA ASP A 296 -16.41 -15.11 -12.27
C ASP A 296 -17.65 -14.60 -13.01
N LYS A 297 -17.57 -14.51 -14.34
CA LYS A 297 -18.78 -14.34 -15.15
C LYS A 297 -19.60 -15.63 -15.24
N GLU A 298 -19.23 -16.67 -14.50
CA GLU A 298 -19.74 -18.03 -14.67
C GLU A 298 -20.62 -18.49 -13.49
N GLU A 299 -21.87 -18.04 -13.49
CA GLU A 299 -23.00 -18.98 -13.34
C GLU A 299 -23.36 -19.61 -14.70
N GLU A 300 -22.45 -19.58 -15.67
CA GLU A 300 -22.58 -20.21 -16.98
C GLU A 300 -21.53 -21.33 -17.08
N HIS A 301 -21.87 -22.46 -16.45
CA HIS A 301 -21.32 -23.81 -16.67
C HIS A 301 -19.83 -23.91 -17.09
N ASP A 302 -18.92 -24.11 -16.12
CA ASP A 302 -17.62 -24.74 -16.38
C ASP A 302 -17.72 -26.28 -16.26
N PRO A 303 -17.65 -27.05 -17.37
CA PRO A 303 -17.66 -28.51 -17.34
C PRO A 303 -16.31 -29.14 -16.95
N TYR A 304 -15.28 -28.35 -16.62
CA TYR A 304 -13.92 -28.84 -16.34
C TYR A 304 -13.43 -28.61 -14.92
N ARG A 305 -14.34 -28.38 -13.95
CA ARG A 305 -14.00 -28.40 -12.53
C ARG A 305 -13.55 -29.80 -12.12
N LEU A 306 -12.25 -30.07 -12.29
CA LEU A 306 -11.57 -31.22 -11.72
C LEU A 306 -11.57 -31.07 -10.20
N GLU A 307 -12.45 -31.83 -9.54
CA GLU A 307 -12.34 -32.11 -8.12
C GLU A 307 -10.99 -32.81 -7.87
N LEU A 308 -10.06 -32.08 -7.26
CA LEU A 308 -8.85 -32.68 -6.72
C LEU A 308 -9.22 -33.36 -5.41
N VAL A 309 -9.14 -34.70 -5.43
CA VAL A 309 -9.08 -35.59 -4.26
C VAL A 309 -7.73 -35.43 -3.56
#